data_AF-A0A524ERQ1-F1
#
_entry.id   AF-A0A524ERQ1-F1
#
_cell.length_a   1.000
_cell.length_b   1.000
_cell.length_c   1.000
_cell.angle_alpha   90.00
_cell.angle_beta   90.00
_cell.angle_gamma   90.00
#
_symmetry.space_group_name_H-M   'P 1'
#
loop_
_entity.id
_entity.type
_entity.pdbx_description
1 polymer ?
#
loop_
_entity_poly.entity_id
_entity_poly.type
_entity_poly.pdbx_seq_one_letter_code
_entity_poly.pdbx_strand_id
1 'polypeptide(L)'
;MLTILGILLGFFVFLIRNPNQPIDSSYIILTGLGTSISMLISGISGSYLSERAEQKKGKKELERAMGMVNDDNGELLDIIIEDEEEIEKAMVIPINNSIPKRKKKLTKRSREKAEKLKKIKTLHEKAERFTGGFVSIVNGISPFLGGVVAIIPFFLVEEAGISSFIMSFIIIFICIIFLGIFLGIISEESIPKNIIQMVAAFSITIIITILILGG
;
A
#
# COMPACT_ATOMS: atom_id res chain seq x y z
N MET A 1 11.28 2.97 10.94
CA MET A 1 12.28 2.57 11.97
C MET A 1 13.66 2.32 11.37
N LEU A 2 13.83 1.34 10.48
CA LEU A 2 15.15 0.97 9.94
C LEU A 2 15.87 2.13 9.23
N THR A 3 15.14 2.99 8.51
CA THR A 3 15.71 4.17 7.85
C THR A 3 16.26 5.19 8.85
N ILE A 4 15.53 5.42 9.95
CA ILE A 4 16.00 6.34 11.00
C ILE A 4 17.19 5.73 11.75
N LEU A 5 17.17 4.42 11.99
CA LEU A 5 18.34 3.72 12.53
C LEU A 5 19.59 4.01 11.69
N GLY A 6 19.51 3.89 10.36
CA GLY A 6 20.65 4.19 9.47
C GLY A 6 21.16 5.63 9.62
N ILE A 7 20.25 6.61 9.71
CA ILE A 7 20.61 8.01 9.93
C ILE A 7 21.27 8.21 11.29
N LEU A 8 20.68 7.66 12.36
CA LEU A 8 21.20 7.77 13.72
C LEU A 8 22.54 7.07 13.88
N LEU A 9 22.74 5.91 13.24
CA LEU A 9 24.05 5.26 13.19
C LEU A 9 25.09 6.13 12.49
N GLY A 10 24.70 6.86 11.44
CA GLY A 10 25.58 7.81 10.77
C GLY A 10 26.08 8.91 11.72
N PHE A 11 25.17 9.55 12.44
CA PHE A 11 25.53 10.54 13.46
C PHE A 11 26.30 9.93 14.63
N PHE A 12 25.98 8.70 15.04
CA PHE A 12 26.68 8.00 16.11
C PHE A 12 28.13 7.67 15.73
N VAL A 13 28.38 7.20 14.50
CA VAL A 13 29.75 6.99 13.99
C VAL A 13 30.51 8.31 13.90
N PHE A 14 29.85 9.39 13.47
CA PHE A 14 30.44 10.73 13.47
C PHE A 14 30.84 11.19 14.88
N LEU A 15 29.99 10.97 15.88
CA LEU A 15 30.25 11.30 17.28
C LEU A 15 31.45 10.52 17.84
N ILE A 16 31.56 9.22 17.53
CA ILE A 16 32.69 8.38 17.98
C ILE A 16 34.01 8.83 17.36
N ARG A 17 34.01 9.26 16.09
CA ARG A 17 35.21 9.74 15.39
C ARG A 17 35.66 11.11 15.88
N ASN A 18 34.73 11.98 16.30
CA ASN A 18 35.03 13.35 16.73
C ASN A 18 34.46 13.63 18.14
N PRO A 19 35.05 13.04 19.20
CA PRO A 19 34.49 13.14 20.55
C PRO A 19 34.47 14.55 21.14
N ASN A 20 35.24 15.49 20.57
CA ASN A 20 35.35 16.87 21.04
C ASN A 20 34.34 17.83 20.37
N GLN A 21 33.47 17.33 19.48
CA GLN A 21 32.45 18.11 18.80
C GLN A 21 31.06 17.57 19.15
N PRO A 22 30.35 18.19 20.11
CA PRO A 22 28.98 17.77 20.41
C PRO A 22 28.09 18.00 19.19
N ILE A 23 27.14 17.09 18.97
CA ILE A 23 26.17 17.19 17.89
C ILE A 23 24.92 17.86 18.48
N ASP A 24 24.52 19.00 17.93
CA ASP A 24 23.25 19.61 18.31
C ASP A 24 22.08 18.69 17.95
N SER A 25 21.22 18.42 18.94
CA SER A 25 20.07 17.53 18.76
C SER A 25 19.10 18.03 17.69
N SER A 26 19.09 19.34 17.42
CA SER A 26 18.34 19.98 16.33
C SER A 26 18.61 19.35 14.97
N TYR A 27 19.86 18.98 14.64
CA TYR A 27 20.17 18.34 13.36
C TYR A 27 19.55 16.94 13.26
N ILE A 28 19.57 16.19 14.36
CA ILE A 28 18.98 14.84 14.42
C ILE A 28 17.46 14.92 14.34
N ILE A 29 16.85 15.85 15.06
CA ILE A 29 15.41 16.08 15.02
C ILE A 29 14.98 16.50 13.61
N LEU A 30 15.68 17.45 12.99
CA LEU A 30 15.36 17.94 11.65
C LEU A 30 15.47 16.82 10.60
N THR A 31 16.57 16.06 10.61
CA THR A 31 16.78 14.96 9.66
C THR A 31 15.81 13.80 9.92
N GLY A 32 15.54 13.46 11.18
CA GLY A 32 14.60 12.41 11.57
C GLY A 32 13.15 12.75 11.24
N LEU A 33 12.68 13.95 11.59
CA LEU A 33 11.34 14.42 11.23
C LEU A 33 11.20 14.63 9.72
N GLY A 34 12.19 15.25 9.08
CA GLY A 34 12.19 15.46 7.63
C GLY A 34 12.08 14.13 6.87
N THR A 35 12.87 13.13 7.28
CA THR A 35 12.78 11.78 6.72
C THR A 35 11.43 11.13 6.99
N SER A 36 10.88 11.29 8.20
CA SER A 36 9.57 10.73 8.56
C SER A 36 8.44 11.35 7.75
N ILE A 37 8.44 12.67 7.55
CA ILE A 37 7.45 13.39 6.73
C ILE A 37 7.58 12.98 5.27
N SER A 38 8.82 12.84 4.77
CA SER A 38 9.07 12.33 3.42
C SER A 38 8.49 10.92 3.26
N MET A 39 8.73 10.02 4.22
CA MET A 39 8.14 8.68 4.24
C MET A 39 6.62 8.70 4.35
N LEU A 40 6.02 9.62 5.11
CA LEU A 40 4.57 9.78 5.21
C LEU A 40 3.96 10.08 3.84
N ILE A 41 4.46 11.14 3.18
CA ILE A 41 3.95 11.60 1.89
C ILE A 41 4.21 10.54 0.81
N SER A 42 5.41 9.96 0.81
CA SER A 42 5.81 8.92 -0.15
C SER A 42 5.00 7.63 0.05
N GLY A 43 4.75 7.22 1.29
CA GLY A 43 3.97 6.03 1.63
C GLY A 43 2.50 6.17 1.23
N ILE A 44 1.86 7.29 1.56
CA ILE A 44 0.48 7.57 1.14
C ILE A 44 0.38 7.59 -0.38
N SER A 45 1.21 8.40 -1.03
CA SER A 45 1.13 8.60 -2.48
C SER A 45 1.47 7.31 -3.24
N GLY A 46 2.54 6.62 -2.84
CA GLY A 46 3.01 5.40 -3.48
C GLY A 46 1.99 4.27 -3.38
N SER A 47 1.46 4.02 -2.17
CA SER A 47 0.43 2.99 -1.97
C SER A 47 -0.86 3.32 -2.73
N TYR A 48 -1.33 4.57 -2.66
CA TYR A 48 -2.56 4.98 -3.34
C TYR A 48 -2.47 4.84 -4.86
N LEU A 49 -1.36 5.31 -5.45
CA LEU A 49 -1.14 5.23 -6.89
C LEU A 49 -1.01 3.77 -7.35
N SER A 50 -0.29 2.94 -6.60
CA SER A 50 -0.12 1.52 -6.95
C SER A 50 -1.44 0.77 -6.89
N GLU A 51 -2.21 0.94 -5.83
CA GLU A 51 -3.50 0.28 -5.68
C GLU A 51 -4.50 0.73 -6.74
N ARG A 52 -4.55 2.03 -7.03
CA ARG A 52 -5.43 2.55 -8.09
C ARG A 52 -5.02 2.04 -9.48
N ALA A 53 -3.72 1.83 -9.72
CA ALA A 53 -3.24 1.22 -10.96
C ALA A 53 -3.65 -0.25 -11.06
N GLU A 54 -3.53 -1.01 -9.98
CA GLU A 54 -3.94 -2.42 -9.90
C GLU A 54 -5.46 -2.58 -10.09
N GLN A 55 -6.27 -1.76 -9.41
CA GLN A 55 -7.73 -1.73 -9.59
C GLN A 55 -8.13 -1.45 -11.04
N LYS A 56 -7.51 -0.45 -11.69
CA LYS A 56 -7.80 -0.10 -13.09
C LYS A 56 -7.39 -1.22 -14.04
N LYS A 57 -6.26 -1.87 -13.80
CA LYS A 57 -5.77 -3.00 -14.61
C LYS A 57 -6.70 -4.20 -14.45
N GLY A 58 -7.05 -4.57 -13.22
CA GLY A 58 -7.97 -5.66 -12.93
C GLY A 58 -9.33 -5.47 -13.61
N LYS A 59 -9.90 -4.25 -13.55
CA LYS A 59 -11.14 -3.93 -14.27
C LYS A 59 -11.01 -4.14 -15.79
N LYS A 60 -9.91 -3.68 -16.39
CA LYS A 60 -9.68 -3.82 -17.84
C LYS A 60 -9.47 -5.28 -18.26
N GLU A 61 -8.82 -6.09 -17.43
CA GLU A 61 -8.64 -7.52 -17.68
C GLU A 61 -9.97 -8.27 -17.59
N LEU A 62 -10.80 -7.95 -16.60
CA LEU A 62 -12.16 -8.49 -16.48
C LEU A 62 -13.03 -8.14 -17.68
N GLU A 63 -13.00 -6.88 -18.15
CA GLU A 63 -13.72 -6.45 -19.36
C GLU A 63 -13.30 -7.26 -20.60
N ARG A 64 -11.99 -7.46 -20.79
CA ARG A 64 -11.44 -8.28 -21.89
C ARG A 64 -11.83 -9.75 -21.78
N ALA A 65 -11.79 -10.33 -20.59
CA ALA A 65 -12.14 -11.73 -20.36
C ALA A 65 -13.63 -12.02 -20.59
N MET A 66 -14.50 -11.03 -20.37
CA MET A 66 -15.94 -11.11 -20.67
C MET A 66 -16.27 -10.81 -22.13
N GLY A 67 -15.27 -10.66 -23.02
CA GLY A 67 -15.49 -10.34 -24.43
C GLY A 67 -16.06 -8.94 -24.68
N MET A 68 -16.10 -8.07 -23.66
CA MET A 68 -16.60 -6.71 -23.82
C MET A 68 -15.56 -5.88 -24.59
N VAL A 69 -15.82 -5.69 -25.89
CA VAL A 69 -15.08 -4.75 -26.73
C VAL A 69 -15.72 -3.37 -26.54
N ASN A 70 -14.97 -2.46 -25.91
CA ASN A 70 -15.39 -1.07 -25.76
C ASN A 70 -15.44 -0.39 -27.14
N ASP A 71 -16.62 -0.33 -27.77
CA ASP A 71 -16.96 0.70 -28.75
C ASP A 71 -17.72 1.80 -28.00
N ASP A 72 -16.97 2.77 -27.45
CA ASP A 72 -17.26 4.11 -26.92
C ASP A 72 -18.63 4.50 -26.27
N ASN A 73 -19.61 3.61 -26.10
CA ASN A 73 -20.99 3.96 -25.73
C ASN A 73 -21.51 3.30 -24.45
N GLY A 74 -20.72 2.46 -23.77
CA GLY A 74 -20.98 2.10 -22.37
C GLY A 74 -22.36 1.46 -22.09
N GLU A 75 -22.87 0.61 -22.98
CA GLU A 75 -24.05 -0.21 -22.68
C GLU A 75 -23.63 -1.65 -22.36
N LEU A 76 -23.97 -2.07 -21.14
CA LEU A 76 -23.92 -3.45 -20.64
C LEU A 76 -24.99 -4.29 -21.37
N LEU A 77 -24.87 -4.45 -22.69
CA LEU A 77 -25.89 -5.06 -23.53
C LEU A 77 -25.45 -6.40 -24.13
N ASP A 78 -24.16 -6.67 -24.30
CA ASP A 78 -23.76 -7.81 -25.14
C ASP A 78 -23.92 -9.18 -24.47
N ILE A 79 -23.79 -9.27 -23.14
CA ILE A 79 -23.96 -10.56 -22.42
C ILE A 79 -25.41 -11.07 -22.49
N ILE A 80 -26.40 -10.18 -22.67
CA ILE A 80 -27.81 -10.60 -22.80
C ILE A 80 -28.16 -10.90 -24.27
N ILE A 81 -27.43 -10.33 -25.23
CA ILE A 81 -27.71 -10.52 -26.66
C ILE A 81 -27.18 -11.87 -27.15
N GLU A 82 -26.01 -12.31 -26.69
CA GLU A 82 -25.45 -13.62 -27.11
C GLU A 82 -26.32 -14.81 -26.68
N ASP A 83 -26.85 -14.80 -25.45
CA ASP A 83 -27.76 -15.84 -24.95
C ASP A 83 -29.01 -15.95 -25.86
N GLU A 84 -29.58 -14.84 -26.33
CA GLU A 84 -30.74 -14.88 -27.22
C GLU A 84 -30.41 -15.40 -28.62
N GLU A 85 -29.26 -15.04 -29.20
CA GLU A 85 -28.85 -15.50 -30.53
C GLU A 85 -28.46 -16.99 -30.57
N GLU A 86 -27.80 -17.51 -29.52
CA GLU A 86 -27.50 -18.94 -29.41
C GLU A 86 -28.78 -19.77 -29.21
N ILE A 87 -29.72 -19.27 -28.39
CA ILE A 87 -31.03 -19.91 -28.20
C ILE A 87 -31.85 -19.89 -29.50
N GLU A 88 -31.76 -18.81 -30.30
CA GLU A 88 -32.45 -18.69 -31.58
C GLU A 88 -31.84 -19.59 -32.66
N LYS A 89 -30.52 -19.77 -32.69
CA LYS A 89 -29.82 -20.74 -33.55
C LYS A 89 -30.07 -22.20 -33.16
N ALA A 90 -30.33 -22.47 -31.88
CA ALA A 90 -30.70 -23.77 -31.37
C ALA A 90 -32.20 -24.10 -31.55
N MET A 91 -33.02 -23.15 -32.00
CA MET A 91 -34.46 -23.33 -32.21
C MET A 91 -34.71 -24.01 -33.57
N VAL A 92 -35.38 -25.17 -33.56
CA VAL A 92 -35.61 -26.01 -34.76
C VAL A 92 -36.57 -25.37 -35.78
N ILE A 93 -37.30 -24.31 -35.40
CA ILE A 93 -38.27 -23.63 -36.28
C ILE A 93 -37.65 -22.32 -36.76
N PRO A 94 -37.35 -22.15 -38.06
CA PRO A 94 -36.81 -20.89 -38.55
C PRO A 94 -37.90 -19.80 -38.46
N ILE A 95 -37.59 -18.72 -37.76
CA ILE A 95 -38.41 -17.51 -37.77
C ILE A 95 -38.22 -16.86 -39.15
N ASN A 96 -39.30 -16.79 -39.93
CA ASN A 96 -39.29 -16.16 -41.25
C ASN A 96 -38.97 -14.65 -41.11
N ASN A 97 -37.84 -14.23 -41.70
CA ASN A 97 -37.22 -12.91 -41.56
C ASN A 97 -37.92 -11.78 -42.33
N SER A 98 -39.25 -11.70 -42.29
CA SER A 98 -40.00 -10.57 -42.89
C SER A 98 -40.22 -9.39 -41.92
N ILE A 99 -39.59 -9.39 -40.73
CA ILE A 99 -39.81 -8.35 -39.71
C ILE A 99 -38.61 -7.40 -39.72
N PRO A 100 -38.81 -6.07 -39.87
CA PRO A 100 -37.71 -5.11 -39.82
C PRO A 100 -37.00 -5.22 -38.47
N LYS A 101 -35.66 -5.08 -38.45
CA LYS A 101 -34.80 -5.08 -37.25
C LYS A 101 -35.32 -4.10 -36.18
N ARG A 102 -36.34 -4.51 -35.43
CA ARG A 102 -36.84 -3.77 -34.26
C ARG A 102 -35.81 -4.02 -33.18
N LYS A 103 -35.12 -2.97 -32.73
CA LYS A 103 -34.40 -2.97 -31.44
C LYS A 103 -35.31 -3.63 -30.41
N LYS A 104 -35.02 -4.88 -30.04
CA LYS A 104 -35.80 -5.66 -29.09
C LYS A 104 -35.82 -4.86 -27.79
N LYS A 105 -36.98 -4.32 -27.43
CA LYS A 105 -37.11 -3.45 -26.25
C LYS A 105 -36.91 -4.35 -25.03
N LEU A 106 -35.74 -4.27 -24.40
CA LEU A 106 -35.41 -4.97 -23.15
C LEU A 106 -36.64 -5.04 -22.24
N THR A 107 -37.07 -6.26 -21.89
CA THR A 107 -38.22 -6.45 -21.00
C THR A 107 -38.00 -5.69 -19.70
N LYS A 108 -39.07 -5.21 -19.06
CA LYS A 108 -39.01 -4.44 -17.80
C LYS A 108 -38.18 -5.18 -16.74
N ARG A 109 -38.29 -6.51 -16.72
CA ARG A 109 -37.56 -7.43 -15.84
C ARG A 109 -36.05 -7.47 -16.12
N SER A 110 -35.62 -7.46 -17.40
CA SER A 110 -34.21 -7.38 -17.77
C SER A 110 -33.60 -6.01 -17.44
N ARG A 111 -34.36 -4.92 -17.57
CA ARG A 111 -33.92 -3.57 -17.16
C ARG A 111 -33.70 -3.46 -15.65
N GLU A 112 -34.64 -3.94 -14.85
CA GLU A 112 -34.52 -3.97 -13.39
C GLU A 112 -33.30 -4.81 -12.94
N LYS A 113 -33.06 -5.95 -13.60
CA LYS A 113 -31.88 -6.80 -13.33
C LYS A 113 -30.58 -6.07 -13.68
N ALA A 114 -30.50 -5.41 -14.84
CA ALA A 114 -29.33 -4.66 -15.28
C ALA A 114 -29.04 -3.44 -14.38
N GLU A 115 -30.07 -2.69 -13.98
CA GLU A 115 -29.93 -1.58 -13.02
C GLU A 115 -29.41 -2.08 -11.66
N LYS A 116 -29.92 -3.21 -11.18
CA LYS A 116 -29.46 -3.84 -9.94
C LYS A 116 -27.99 -4.27 -10.03
N LEU A 117 -27.58 -4.91 -11.14
CA LEU A 117 -26.20 -5.30 -11.41
C LEU A 117 -25.25 -4.10 -11.52
N LYS A 118 -25.66 -3.05 -12.25
CA LYS A 118 -24.90 -1.80 -12.36
C LYS A 118 -24.72 -1.15 -10.99
N LYS A 119 -25.78 -1.10 -10.18
CA LYS A 119 -25.73 -0.57 -8.81
C LYS A 119 -24.77 -1.36 -7.93
N ILE A 120 -24.77 -2.70 -7.99
CA ILE A 120 -23.83 -3.55 -7.24
C ILE A 120 -22.38 -3.29 -7.67
N LYS A 121 -22.08 -3.26 -8.98
CA LYS A 121 -20.75 -2.92 -9.50
C LYS A 121 -20.26 -1.55 -9.02
N THR A 122 -21.13 -0.54 -9.04
CA THR A 122 -20.78 0.81 -8.56
C THR A 122 -20.55 0.88 -7.05
N LEU A 123 -21.25 0.06 -6.25
CA LEU A 123 -21.03 -0.01 -4.80
C LEU A 123 -19.70 -0.69 -4.48
N HIS A 124 -19.35 -1.75 -5.21
CA HIS A 124 -18.06 -2.43 -5.05
C HIS A 124 -16.89 -1.51 -5.42
N GLU A 125 -16.96 -0.83 -6.57
CA GLU A 125 -15.93 0.13 -7.00
C GLU A 125 -15.75 1.27 -5.97
N LYS A 126 -16.84 1.72 -5.33
CA LYS A 126 -16.77 2.73 -4.27
C LYS A 126 -16.12 2.19 -3.00
N ALA A 127 -16.39 0.94 -2.63
CA ALA A 127 -15.77 0.29 -1.48
C ALA A 127 -14.27 0.07 -1.71
N GLU A 128 -13.87 -0.40 -2.89
CA GLU A 128 -12.46 -0.57 -3.26
C GLU A 128 -11.68 0.74 -3.22
N ARG A 129 -12.26 1.83 -3.75
CA ARG A 129 -11.63 3.16 -3.67
C ARG A 129 -11.51 3.67 -2.24
N PHE A 130 -12.49 3.38 -1.38
CA PHE A 130 -12.44 3.77 0.02
C PHE A 130 -11.38 2.96 0.78
N THR A 131 -11.35 1.64 0.59
CA THR A 131 -10.31 0.75 1.15
C THR A 131 -8.94 1.24 0.75
N GLY A 132 -8.73 1.58 -0.53
CA GLY A 132 -7.41 2.03 -0.96
C GLY A 132 -6.99 3.40 -0.45
N GLY A 133 -7.95 4.31 -0.29
CA GLY A 133 -7.70 5.55 0.45
C GLY A 133 -7.25 5.26 1.88
N PHE A 134 -7.93 4.36 2.58
CA PHE A 134 -7.60 4.01 3.97
C PHE A 134 -6.25 3.28 4.09
N VAL A 135 -6.00 2.27 3.25
CA VAL A 135 -4.75 1.49 3.22
C VAL A 135 -3.56 2.40 2.98
N SER A 136 -3.66 3.32 2.03
CA SER A 136 -2.58 4.27 1.76
C SER A 136 -2.26 5.19 2.94
N ILE A 137 -3.28 5.66 3.67
CA ILE A 137 -3.10 6.44 4.91
C ILE A 137 -2.33 5.64 5.95
N VAL A 138 -2.74 4.39 6.21
CA VAL A 138 -2.08 3.51 7.18
C VAL A 138 -0.62 3.25 6.77
N ASN A 139 -0.37 3.02 5.48
CA ASN A 139 0.96 2.76 4.94
C ASN A 139 1.92 3.95 5.06
N GLY A 140 1.43 5.19 5.07
CA GLY A 140 2.27 6.36 5.36
C GLY A 140 2.42 6.64 6.86
N ILE A 141 1.33 6.58 7.62
CA ILE A 141 1.34 6.95 9.05
C ILE A 141 2.18 5.97 9.87
N SER A 142 2.12 4.67 9.57
CA SER A 142 2.87 3.64 10.31
C SER A 142 4.39 3.90 10.35
N PRO A 143 5.10 4.02 9.21
CA PRO A 143 6.53 4.31 9.22
C PRO A 143 6.85 5.71 9.76
N PHE A 144 5.98 6.71 9.56
CA PHE A 144 6.14 8.04 10.14
C PHE A 144 6.16 8.00 11.67
N LEU A 145 5.14 7.38 12.29
CA LEU A 145 5.05 7.26 13.74
C LEU A 145 6.23 6.47 14.29
N GLY A 146 6.62 5.39 13.60
CA GLY A 146 7.83 4.69 13.96
C GLY A 146 9.04 5.63 13.96
N GLY A 147 9.22 6.41 12.90
CA GLY A 147 10.30 7.39 12.84
C GLY A 147 10.29 8.40 13.99
N VAL A 148 9.14 9.00 14.28
CA VAL A 148 8.97 9.96 15.38
C VAL A 148 9.32 9.32 16.73
N VAL A 149 8.87 8.09 17.00
CA VAL A 149 9.17 7.39 18.25
C VAL A 149 10.67 7.16 18.44
N ALA A 150 11.40 6.86 17.37
CA ALA A 150 12.85 6.65 17.44
C ALA A 150 13.62 7.89 17.88
N ILE A 151 13.15 9.09 17.53
CA ILE A 151 13.87 10.34 17.81
C ILE A 151 13.48 11.01 19.14
N ILE A 152 12.52 10.44 19.89
CA ILE A 152 12.05 10.99 21.18
C ILE A 152 13.19 11.38 22.14
N PRO A 153 14.23 10.55 22.37
CA PRO A 153 15.30 10.89 23.32
C PRO A 153 16.02 12.19 22.99
N PHE A 154 16.10 12.57 21.71
CA PHE A 154 16.79 13.78 21.26
C PHE A 154 15.98 15.05 21.47
N PHE A 155 14.66 14.97 21.70
CA PHE A 155 13.88 16.14 22.10
C PHE A 155 14.12 16.56 23.56
N LEU A 156 14.67 15.65 24.37
CA LEU A 156 14.88 15.86 25.81
C LEU A 156 16.26 16.42 26.15
N VAL A 157 17.15 16.54 25.15
CA VAL A 157 18.52 17.00 25.31
C VAL A 157 18.85 18.05 24.26
N GLU A 158 19.65 19.05 24.61
CA GLU A 158 20.13 20.04 23.65
C GLU A 158 21.29 19.47 22.83
N GLU A 159 22.24 18.80 23.50
CA GLU A 159 23.38 18.13 22.88
C GLU A 159 23.22 16.61 22.88
N ALA A 160 23.37 16.00 21.70
CA ALA A 160 23.20 14.56 21.50
C ALA A 160 24.49 13.81 21.90
N GLY A 161 24.54 13.37 23.15
CA GLY A 161 25.61 12.50 23.66
C GLY A 161 25.40 11.01 23.36
N ILE A 162 26.41 10.20 23.67
CA ILE A 162 26.40 8.73 23.51
C ILE A 162 25.20 8.09 24.23
N SER A 163 24.83 8.61 25.42
CA SER A 163 23.69 8.12 26.20
C SER A 163 22.36 8.27 25.44
N SER A 164 22.13 9.41 24.78
CA SER A 164 20.90 9.67 24.01
C SER A 164 20.76 8.72 22.81
N PHE A 165 21.88 8.42 22.13
CA PHE A 165 21.90 7.41 21.05
C PHE A 165 21.60 6.00 21.56
N ILE A 166 22.19 5.59 22.68
CA ILE A 166 21.91 4.28 23.29
C ILE A 166 20.43 4.16 23.65
N MET A 167 19.84 5.19 24.25
CA MET A 167 18.40 5.21 24.58
C MET A 167 17.54 5.06 23.32
N SER A 168 17.88 5.78 22.24
CA SER A 168 17.18 5.67 20.96
C SER A 168 17.32 4.28 20.34
N PHE A 169 18.52 3.69 20.34
CA PHE A 169 18.73 2.33 19.80
C PHE A 169 17.96 1.27 20.60
N ILE A 170 17.86 1.42 21.93
CA ILE A 170 17.04 0.54 22.76
C ILE A 170 15.56 0.65 22.36
N ILE A 171 15.04 1.87 22.21
CA ILE A 171 13.66 2.10 21.75
C ILE A 171 13.43 1.45 20.39
N ILE A 172 14.32 1.67 19.43
CA ILE A 172 14.21 1.09 18.08
C ILE A 172 14.23 -0.44 18.14
N PHE A 173 15.15 -1.03 18.91
CA PHE A 173 15.26 -2.48 19.04
C PHE A 173 13.98 -3.09 19.63
N ILE A 174 13.44 -2.48 20.70
CA ILE A 174 12.17 -2.88 21.30
C ILE A 174 11.03 -2.77 20.29
N CYS A 175 10.91 -1.65 19.58
CA CYS A 175 9.89 -1.45 18.55
C CYS A 175 10.01 -2.45 17.39
N ILE A 176 11.23 -2.84 17.00
CA ILE A 176 11.46 -3.84 15.95
C ILE A 176 11.02 -5.23 16.39
N ILE A 177 11.27 -5.61 17.65
CA ILE A 177 10.75 -6.86 18.20
C ILE A 177 9.22 -6.84 18.21
N PHE A 178 8.60 -5.76 18.71
CA PHE A 178 7.14 -5.61 18.69
C PHE A 178 6.57 -5.69 17.27
N LEU A 179 7.20 -5.03 16.30
CA LEU A 179 6.78 -5.07 14.91
C LEU A 179 6.94 -6.47 14.30
N GLY A 180 8.01 -7.19 14.65
CA GLY A 180 8.21 -8.59 14.25
C GLY A 180 7.15 -9.52 14.83
N ILE A 181 6.76 -9.34 16.09
CA ILE A 181 5.65 -10.07 16.71
C ILE A 181 4.34 -9.75 15.99
N PHE A 182 4.04 -8.46 15.81
CA PHE A 182 2.82 -7.99 15.15
C PHE A 182 2.68 -8.56 13.74
N LEU A 183 3.77 -8.51 12.96
CA LEU A 183 3.78 -9.04 11.60
C LEU A 183 3.65 -10.57 11.60
N GLY A 184 4.27 -11.28 12.55
CA GLY A 184 4.08 -12.72 12.73
C GLY A 184 2.63 -13.11 12.96
N ILE A 185 1.94 -12.38 13.84
CA ILE A 185 0.52 -12.63 14.15
C ILE A 185 -0.36 -12.38 12.92
N ILE A 186 -0.13 -11.28 12.19
CA ILE A 186 -0.99 -10.89 11.05
C ILE A 186 -0.69 -11.68 9.79
N SER A 187 0.56 -12.11 9.60
CA SER A 187 0.99 -12.83 8.40
C SER A 187 0.65 -14.32 8.42
N GLU A 188 0.00 -14.82 9.48
CA GLU A 188 -0.22 -16.26 9.73
C GLU A 188 1.07 -17.10 9.66
N GLU A 189 2.22 -16.46 9.89
CA GLU A 189 3.54 -17.11 9.91
C GLU A 189 4.01 -17.31 11.35
N SER A 190 5.05 -18.14 11.53
CA SER A 190 5.64 -18.33 12.85
C SER A 190 6.29 -17.03 13.34
N ILE A 191 5.72 -16.44 14.40
CA ILE A 191 6.23 -15.27 15.14
C ILE A 191 7.77 -15.23 15.28
N PRO A 192 8.47 -16.30 15.74
CA PRO A 192 9.91 -16.24 15.90
C PRO A 192 10.68 -16.01 14.59
N LYS A 193 10.19 -16.52 13.44
CA LYS A 193 10.83 -16.25 12.14
C LYS A 193 10.76 -14.77 11.79
N ASN A 194 9.63 -14.12 12.03
CA ASN A 194 9.44 -12.70 11.70
C ASN A 194 10.27 -11.80 12.63
N ILE A 195 10.38 -12.15 13.91
CA ILE A 195 11.31 -11.46 14.82
C ILE A 195 12.75 -11.60 14.32
N ILE A 196 13.18 -12.82 14.00
CA ILE A 196 14.55 -13.07 13.50
C ILE A 196 14.81 -12.31 12.20
N GLN A 197 13.88 -12.29 11.26
CA GLN A 197 14.01 -11.54 10.01
C GLN A 197 14.16 -10.04 10.25
N MET A 198 13.36 -9.49 11.17
CA MET A 198 13.39 -8.06 11.50
C MET A 198 14.66 -7.66 12.27
N VAL A 199 15.13 -8.51 13.18
CA VAL A 199 16.43 -8.34 13.86
C VAL A 199 17.59 -8.51 12.89
N ALA A 200 17.50 -9.42 11.92
CA ALA A 200 18.50 -9.56 10.87
C ALA A 200 18.58 -8.29 10.02
N ALA A 201 17.45 -7.70 9.62
CA ALA A 201 17.44 -6.42 8.90
C ALA A 201 18.07 -5.28 9.72
N PHE A 202 17.78 -5.21 11.02
CA PHE A 202 18.43 -4.29 11.97
C PHE A 202 19.95 -4.45 11.99
N SER A 203 20.43 -5.68 12.20
CA SER A 203 21.86 -6.00 12.25
C SER A 203 22.56 -5.74 10.91
N ILE A 204 21.94 -6.11 9.79
CA ILE A 204 22.46 -5.85 8.44
C ILE A 204 22.62 -4.34 8.20
N THR A 205 21.64 -3.55 8.63
CA THR A 205 21.71 -2.08 8.52
C THR A 205 22.90 -1.53 9.30
N ILE A 206 23.11 -2.00 10.54
CA ILE A 206 24.28 -1.64 11.34
C ILE A 206 25.58 -1.99 10.62
N ILE A 207 25.70 -3.22 10.13
CA ILE A 207 26.90 -3.71 9.45
C ILE A 207 27.20 -2.87 8.22
N ILE A 208 26.21 -2.62 7.37
CA ILE A 208 26.38 -1.83 6.14
C ILE A 208 26.75 -0.39 6.48
N THR A 209 26.09 0.26 7.43
CA THR A 209 26.39 1.65 7.80
C THR A 209 27.80 1.78 8.38
N ILE A 210 28.21 0.87 9.27
CA ILE A 210 29.57 0.85 9.82
C ILE A 210 30.60 0.54 8.72
N LEU A 211 30.30 -0.36 7.78
CA LEU A 211 31.23 -0.66 6.69
C LEU A 211 31.47 0.56 5.78
N ILE A 212 30.40 1.30 5.45
CA ILE A 212 30.49 2.46 4.56
C ILE A 212 31.15 3.65 5.25
N LEU A 213 30.78 3.95 6.50
CA LEU A 213 31.31 5.13 7.22
C LEU A 213 32.55 4.83 8.05
N GLY A 214 32.78 3.57 8.42
CA GLY A 214 33.86 3.12 9.28
C GLY A 214 35.15 2.75 8.56
N GLY A 215 35.10 2.63 7.22
CA GLY A 215 36.29 2.61 6.35
C GLY A 215 37.02 3.95 6.27
#